data_AF-A0A3D2KH28-F1
#
_entry.id   AF-A0A3D2KH28-F1
#
_cell.length_a   1.000
_cell.length_b   1.000
_cell.length_c   1.000
_cell.angle_alpha   90.00
_cell.angle_beta   90.00
_cell.angle_gamma   90.00
#
_symmetry.space_group_name_H-M   'P 1'
#
loop_
_entity.id
_entity.type
_entity.pdbx_description
1 polymer ?
#
loop_
_entity_poly.entity_id
_entity_poly.type
_entity_poly.pdbx_seq_one_letter_code
_entity_poly.pdbx_strand_id
1 'polypeptide(L)'
;MAKLRCMGCMREYEEKKKCCPYCGYTINAKQEYAFALQPQTVLQARYIVGTVLRCGKEEIIYLGWDQVLDKRIAIKEYYPQLILTRDEGQRQVCLQEPDAENEYRKGKEQYISDAKELARFREETGIIRIYDYFEQNGTVYVITEYSENYRRKDVATRMLYRTAEKYKKGKYIGRTVFGVELTVLAIVMVYALFMWRKPYAFFAAKGITYQSMPDIIGEQYEQAKGELEKLGLQIQKESYITENVSVGKIVMQSISCGEEIQSGQVVVVRVAEQPEVTTEEITTEEEKPVKTTRKTQKAVKSSTTEKATEKKQAKESKKSSNEKKTEATTEVIVIED
;
A
#
# COMPACT_ATOMS: atom_id res chain seq x y z
N MET A 1 -6.57 43.26 44.38
CA MET A 1 -6.11 41.93 44.85
C MET A 1 -5.35 41.27 43.72
N ALA A 2 -4.36 40.42 44.01
CA ALA A 2 -3.67 39.66 42.96
C ALA A 2 -4.63 38.64 42.33
N LYS A 3 -4.52 38.49 41.01
CA LYS A 3 -5.23 37.46 40.24
C LYS A 3 -4.25 36.36 39.87
N LEU A 4 -4.64 35.11 40.08
CA LEU A 4 -3.88 33.93 39.68
C LEU A 4 -4.53 33.30 38.43
N ARG A 5 -3.71 32.86 37.47
CA ARG A 5 -4.19 32.12 36.28
C ARG A 5 -4.27 30.63 36.59
N CYS A 6 -5.43 30.02 36.38
CA CYS A 6 -5.62 28.57 36.59
C CYS A 6 -5.02 27.75 35.45
N MET A 7 -4.11 26.82 35.73
CA MET A 7 -3.50 25.97 34.69
C MET A 7 -4.46 24.92 34.09
N GLY A 8 -5.56 24.59 34.76
CA GLY A 8 -6.56 23.62 34.27
C GLY A 8 -7.65 24.18 33.33
N CYS A 9 -7.82 25.51 33.29
CA CYS A 9 -8.82 26.17 32.42
C CYS A 9 -8.40 27.54 31.86
N MET A 10 -7.22 28.03 32.22
CA MET A 10 -6.64 29.34 31.88
C MET A 10 -7.53 30.56 32.17
N ARG A 11 -8.46 30.45 33.13
CA ARG A 11 -9.20 31.59 33.69
C ARG A 11 -8.42 32.20 34.85
N GLU A 12 -8.53 33.51 35.01
CA GLU A 12 -8.07 34.20 36.21
C GLU A 12 -9.04 34.00 37.37
N TYR A 13 -8.52 33.89 38.59
CA TYR A 13 -9.30 33.86 39.83
C TYR A 13 -8.50 34.46 40.99
N GLU A 14 -9.17 34.74 42.11
CA GLU A 14 -8.52 35.30 43.31
C GLU A 14 -7.62 34.28 44.00
N GLU A 15 -6.39 34.71 44.32
CA GLU A 15 -5.32 33.90 44.93
C GLU A 15 -5.71 33.22 46.27
N LYS A 16 -6.70 33.77 46.99
CA LYS A 16 -7.16 33.25 48.30
C LYS A 16 -7.81 31.85 48.24
N LYS A 17 -7.97 31.24 47.05
CA LYS A 17 -8.67 29.96 46.85
C LYS A 17 -7.68 28.82 46.57
N LYS A 18 -7.72 27.77 47.39
CA LYS A 18 -6.88 26.55 47.23
C LYS A 18 -7.13 25.78 45.94
N CYS A 19 -8.30 25.95 45.34
CA CYS A 19 -8.70 25.34 44.06
C CYS A 19 -9.40 26.36 43.16
N CYS A 20 -9.32 26.14 41.86
CA CYS A 20 -9.99 26.98 40.87
C CYS A 20 -11.52 26.79 40.94
N PRO A 21 -12.31 27.86 41.12
CA PRO A 21 -13.77 27.78 41.22
C PRO A 21 -14.45 27.41 39.90
N TYR A 22 -13.75 27.45 38.76
CA TYR A 22 -14.32 27.18 37.44
C TYR A 22 -14.12 25.75 36.94
N CYS A 23 -13.11 25.03 37.45
CA CYS A 23 -12.77 23.69 36.96
C CYS A 23 -12.19 22.73 38.02
N GLY A 24 -12.14 23.12 39.29
CA GLY A 24 -11.65 22.29 40.39
C GLY A 24 -10.13 22.10 40.47
N TYR A 25 -9.36 22.55 39.47
CA TYR A 25 -7.90 22.42 39.45
C TYR A 25 -7.25 22.99 40.73
N THR A 26 -6.46 22.18 41.41
CA THR A 26 -5.67 22.56 42.59
C THR A 26 -4.29 23.07 42.20
N ILE A 27 -3.77 24.04 42.95
CA ILE A 27 -2.40 24.54 42.75
C ILE A 27 -1.42 23.37 42.95
N ASN A 28 -0.43 23.25 42.06
CA ASN A 28 0.57 22.18 42.03
C ASN A 28 0.00 20.75 41.88
N ALA A 29 -1.17 20.59 41.25
CA ALA A 29 -1.63 19.26 40.82
C ALA A 29 -0.64 18.63 39.83
N LYS A 30 -0.27 17.36 40.08
CA LYS A 30 0.50 16.55 39.10
C LYS A 30 -0.30 16.37 37.80
N GLN A 31 0.41 16.22 36.67
CA GLN A 31 -0.20 15.75 35.42
C GLN A 31 -0.69 14.30 35.56
N GLU A 32 -1.63 13.92 34.69
CA GLU A 32 -2.09 12.53 34.50
C GLU A 32 -0.96 11.60 33.99
N TYR A 33 0.00 12.15 33.23
CA TYR A 33 1.11 11.42 32.62
C TYR A 33 2.43 11.99 33.14
N ALA A 34 3.30 11.14 33.71
CA ALA A 34 4.57 11.57 34.31
C ALA A 34 5.56 12.18 33.29
N PHE A 35 5.55 11.68 32.05
CA PHE A 35 6.36 12.18 30.93
C PHE A 35 5.78 13.44 30.24
N ALA A 36 4.67 13.99 30.73
CA ALA A 36 4.10 15.22 30.19
C ALA A 36 4.73 16.45 30.87
N LEU A 37 4.90 17.54 30.11
CA LEU A 37 5.39 18.80 30.66
C LEU A 37 4.52 19.26 31.84
N GLN A 38 5.15 19.69 32.93
CA GLN A 38 4.44 20.13 34.12
C GLN A 38 3.67 21.45 33.86
N PRO A 39 2.51 21.66 34.52
CA PRO A 39 1.81 22.93 34.44
C PRO A 39 2.71 24.08 34.90
N GLN A 40 2.53 25.28 34.34
CA GLN A 40 3.40 26.45 34.50
C GLN A 40 4.74 26.38 33.76
N THR A 41 5.07 25.30 33.05
CA THR A 41 6.23 25.30 32.14
C THR A 41 6.06 26.41 31.10
N VAL A 42 7.07 27.26 30.92
CA VAL A 42 7.08 28.32 29.90
C VAL A 42 7.95 27.88 28.72
N LEU A 43 7.38 27.92 27.52
CA LEU A 43 8.06 27.68 26.24
C LEU A 43 8.23 29.00 25.48
N GLN A 44 9.37 29.17 24.81
CA GLN A 44 9.73 30.40 24.06
C GLN A 44 9.47 31.72 24.83
N ALA A 45 9.63 31.71 26.16
CA ALA A 45 9.33 32.83 27.07
C ALA A 45 7.91 33.45 26.91
N ARG A 46 6.96 32.73 26.29
CA ARG A 46 5.66 33.27 25.84
C ARG A 46 4.48 32.34 26.10
N TYR A 47 4.70 31.03 25.98
CA TYR A 47 3.63 30.04 26.01
C TYR A 47 3.64 29.28 27.33
N ILE A 48 2.63 29.52 28.17
CA ILE A 48 2.47 28.81 29.44
C ILE A 48 1.72 27.51 29.20
N VAL A 49 2.34 26.38 29.55
CA VAL A 49 1.74 25.04 29.53
C VAL A 49 0.83 24.84 30.74
N GLY A 50 -0.34 24.24 30.52
CA GLY A 50 -1.28 23.82 31.56
C GLY A 50 -1.49 22.32 31.59
N THR A 51 -2.71 21.90 31.96
CA THR A 51 -3.07 20.47 31.97
C THR A 51 -3.07 19.85 30.57
N VAL A 52 -2.69 18.57 30.47
CA VAL A 52 -2.90 17.76 29.26
C VAL A 52 -4.39 17.75 28.88
N LEU A 53 -4.69 18.01 27.60
CA LEU A 53 -6.00 17.86 26.98
C LEU A 53 -6.19 16.48 26.34
N ARG A 54 -5.11 15.93 25.76
CA ARG A 54 -5.05 14.60 25.15
C ARG A 54 -3.62 14.11 25.11
N CYS A 55 -3.42 12.84 25.44
CA CYS A 55 -2.19 12.10 25.15
C CYS A 55 -2.48 11.12 24.00
N GLY A 56 -1.77 11.26 22.88
CA GLY A 56 -1.84 10.38 21.71
C GLY A 56 -0.50 9.69 21.47
N LYS A 57 -0.47 8.68 20.58
CA LYS A 57 0.73 7.87 20.32
C LYS A 57 1.91 8.67 19.77
N GLU A 58 1.63 9.74 19.02
CA GLU A 58 2.60 10.56 18.27
C GLU A 58 2.63 12.03 18.73
N GLU A 59 1.63 12.48 19.50
CA GLU A 59 1.56 13.85 20.00
C GLU A 59 0.90 13.93 21.39
N ILE A 60 1.39 14.86 22.20
CA ILE A 60 0.71 15.29 23.43
C ILE A 60 0.12 16.68 23.17
N ILE A 61 -1.16 16.87 23.50
CA ILE A 61 -1.86 18.14 23.35
C ILE A 61 -2.12 18.71 24.74
N TYR A 62 -1.55 19.88 25.03
CA TYR A 62 -1.73 20.62 26.26
C TYR A 62 -2.69 21.79 26.08
N LEU A 63 -3.40 22.16 27.15
CA LEU A 63 -4.00 23.48 27.25
C LEU A 63 -2.87 24.49 27.46
N GLY A 64 -2.88 25.59 26.73
CA GLY A 64 -1.88 26.65 26.88
C GLY A 64 -2.47 28.05 26.99
N TRP A 65 -1.62 28.98 27.43
CA TRP A 65 -1.85 30.41 27.34
C TRP A 65 -0.75 31.10 26.54
N ASP A 66 -1.13 31.93 25.57
CA ASP A 66 -0.21 32.88 24.91
C ASP A 66 -0.19 34.18 25.73
N GLN A 67 0.94 34.46 26.38
CA GLN A 67 1.10 35.65 27.23
C GLN A 67 1.10 36.96 26.45
N VAL A 68 1.44 36.95 25.16
CA VAL A 68 1.53 38.16 24.33
C VAL A 68 0.17 38.50 23.72
N LEU A 69 -0.58 37.49 23.26
CA LEU A 69 -1.91 37.67 22.69
C LEU A 69 -3.05 37.55 23.73
N ASP A 70 -2.71 37.40 25.01
CA ASP A 70 -3.59 37.12 26.15
C ASP A 70 -4.78 36.20 25.79
N LYS A 71 -4.48 35.01 25.26
CA LYS A 71 -5.50 34.06 24.79
C LYS A 71 -5.20 32.60 25.10
N ARG A 72 -6.25 31.78 25.12
CA ARG A 72 -6.13 30.31 25.15
C ARG A 72 -5.64 29.78 23.81
N ILE A 73 -4.76 28.80 23.90
CA ILE A 73 -4.21 28.05 22.78
C ILE A 73 -4.22 26.56 23.12
N ALA A 74 -4.11 25.71 22.10
CA ALA A 74 -3.64 24.35 22.29
C ALA A 74 -2.17 24.28 21.87
N ILE A 75 -1.34 23.70 22.73
CA ILE A 75 0.09 23.45 22.46
C ILE A 75 0.18 21.97 22.11
N LYS A 76 0.54 21.65 20.87
CA LYS A 76 0.84 20.29 20.44
C LYS A 76 2.34 20.07 20.55
N GLU A 77 2.76 19.00 21.21
CA GLU A 77 4.13 18.53 21.29
C GLU A 77 4.26 17.26 20.46
N TYR A 78 5.24 17.20 19.54
CA TYR A 78 5.59 15.96 18.85
C TYR A 78 6.21 14.99 19.88
N TYR A 79 5.56 13.85 20.10
CA TYR A 79 6.00 12.90 21.11
C TYR A 79 5.61 11.46 20.71
N PRO A 80 6.39 10.82 19.82
CA PRO A 80 6.24 9.40 19.51
C PRO A 80 6.65 8.54 20.72
N GLN A 81 5.65 8.08 21.49
CA GLN A 81 5.83 7.39 22.79
C GLN A 81 6.64 6.08 22.73
N LEU A 82 6.84 5.51 21.53
CA LEU A 82 7.57 4.25 21.32
C LEU A 82 9.07 4.43 21.10
N ILE A 83 9.53 5.68 20.91
CA ILE A 83 10.95 5.99 20.67
C ILE A 83 11.46 7.16 21.53
N LEU A 84 10.57 7.92 22.18
CA LEU A 84 10.93 8.98 23.13
C LEU A 84 10.59 8.63 24.58
N THR A 85 11.49 9.02 25.48
CA THR A 85 11.28 9.08 26.93
C THR A 85 11.55 10.48 27.47
N ARG A 86 10.98 10.77 28.65
CA ARG A 86 11.19 11.99 29.43
C ARG A 86 10.98 11.66 30.91
N ASP A 87 11.95 12.00 31.74
CA ASP A 87 11.87 11.83 33.19
C ASP A 87 10.85 12.80 33.83
N GLU A 88 10.23 12.38 34.93
CA GLU A 88 9.18 13.17 35.58
C GLU A 88 9.70 14.56 36.00
N GLY A 89 9.07 15.62 35.46
CA GLY A 89 9.43 17.00 35.77
C GLY A 89 10.54 17.59 34.89
N GLN A 90 11.21 16.80 34.06
CA GLN A 90 12.13 17.32 33.06
C GLN A 90 11.40 17.94 31.86
N ARG A 91 12.16 18.69 31.05
CA ARG A 91 11.66 19.30 29.80
C ARG A 91 12.24 18.63 28.56
N GLN A 92 13.54 18.32 28.59
CA GLN A 92 14.25 17.59 27.53
C GLN A 92 13.51 16.26 27.21
N VAL A 93 13.48 15.87 25.94
CA VAL A 93 13.19 14.48 25.55
C VAL A 93 14.48 13.75 25.22
N CYS A 94 14.50 12.44 25.46
CA CYS A 94 15.61 11.56 25.09
C CYS A 94 15.07 10.43 24.20
N LEU A 95 15.90 9.95 23.27
CA LEU A 95 15.60 8.70 22.55
C LEU A 95 15.68 7.52 23.52
N GLN A 96 14.79 6.55 23.37
CA GLN A 96 14.85 5.29 24.12
C GLN A 96 15.97 4.38 23.62
N GLU A 97 16.18 4.36 22.30
CA GLU A 97 17.18 3.53 21.61
C GLU A 97 17.98 4.42 20.63
N PRO A 98 19.33 4.32 20.56
CA PRO A 98 20.14 5.15 19.67
C PRO A 98 19.76 5.02 18.19
N ASP A 99 19.48 3.81 17.72
CA ASP A 99 19.16 3.51 16.32
C ASP A 99 17.86 4.21 15.82
N ALA A 100 17.01 4.66 16.75
CA ALA A 100 15.78 5.38 16.43
C ALA A 100 16.00 6.84 15.99
N GLU A 101 17.20 7.40 16.12
CA GLU A 101 17.50 8.80 15.77
C GLU A 101 17.07 9.17 14.35
N ASN A 102 17.39 8.31 13.37
CA ASN A 102 17.14 8.58 11.96
C ASN A 102 15.65 8.42 11.59
N GLU A 103 14.88 7.65 12.37
CA GLU A 103 13.42 7.62 12.29
C GLU A 103 12.80 8.87 12.93
N TYR A 104 13.23 9.21 14.15
CA TYR A 104 12.78 10.38 14.89
C TYR A 104 13.00 11.67 14.09
N ARG A 105 14.19 11.87 13.51
CA ARG A 105 14.51 13.03 12.68
C ARG A 105 13.56 13.17 11.48
N LYS A 106 13.30 12.08 10.74
CA LYS A 106 12.36 12.07 9.61
C LYS A 106 10.92 12.37 10.06
N GLY A 107 10.49 11.79 11.19
CA GLY A 107 9.18 12.04 11.77
C GLY A 107 9.01 13.51 12.22
N LYS A 108 10.05 14.08 12.85
CA LYS A 108 10.13 15.49 13.25
C LYS A 108 10.05 16.44 12.04
N GLU A 109 10.85 16.19 11.00
CA GLU A 109 10.83 16.92 9.74
C GLU A 109 9.44 16.87 9.06
N GLN A 110 8.80 15.69 9.04
CA GLN A 110 7.46 15.52 8.49
C GLN A 110 6.40 16.27 9.30
N TYR A 111 6.48 16.25 10.64
CA TYR A 111 5.55 16.97 11.52
C TYR A 111 5.62 18.49 11.32
N ILE A 112 6.85 19.04 11.17
CA ILE A 112 7.06 20.46 10.81
C ILE A 112 6.51 20.77 9.42
N SER A 113 6.74 19.90 8.43
CA SER A 113 6.25 20.05 7.06
C SER A 113 4.71 20.08 7.01
N ASP A 114 4.06 19.19 7.75
CA ASP A 114 2.61 19.12 7.89
C ASP A 114 2.04 20.37 8.54
N ALA A 115 2.66 20.85 9.63
CA ALA A 115 2.29 22.10 10.27
C ALA A 115 2.43 23.31 9.32
N LYS A 116 3.52 23.37 8.53
CA LYS A 116 3.74 24.42 7.52
C LYS A 116 2.72 24.38 6.37
N GLU A 117 2.26 23.20 5.97
CA GLU A 117 1.22 23.05 4.95
C GLU A 117 -0.16 23.47 5.50
N LEU A 118 -0.53 22.97 6.69
CA LEU A 118 -1.76 23.34 7.39
C LEU A 118 -1.85 24.85 7.68
N ALA A 119 -0.73 25.48 8.04
CA ALA A 119 -0.65 26.90 8.37
C ALA A 119 -0.96 27.85 7.20
N ARG A 120 -1.13 27.34 5.97
CA ARG A 120 -1.57 28.11 4.79
C ARG A 120 -3.08 28.32 4.74
N PHE A 121 -3.86 27.43 5.35
CA PHE A 121 -5.31 27.42 5.30
C PHE A 121 -5.96 28.22 6.44
N ARG A 122 -5.47 29.44 6.71
CA ARG A 122 -5.88 30.25 7.90
C ARG A 122 -7.31 30.80 7.82
N GLU A 123 -7.82 30.93 6.60
CA GLU A 123 -9.13 31.52 6.28
C GLU A 123 -10.22 30.45 6.10
N GLU A 124 -9.84 29.18 5.94
CA GLU A 124 -10.75 28.07 5.68
C GLU A 124 -11.61 27.72 6.90
N THR A 125 -12.93 27.69 6.70
CA THR A 125 -13.87 27.33 7.76
C THR A 125 -13.75 25.86 8.13
N GLY A 126 -13.64 25.57 9.43
CA GLY A 126 -13.55 24.20 9.92
C GLY A 126 -12.14 23.58 9.88
N ILE A 127 -11.11 24.35 9.54
CA ILE A 127 -9.70 23.99 9.76
C ILE A 127 -9.20 24.71 11.03
N ILE A 128 -8.50 23.99 11.91
CA ILE A 128 -7.89 24.61 13.10
C ILE A 128 -6.71 25.47 12.66
N ARG A 129 -6.73 26.75 13.07
CA ARG A 129 -5.67 27.70 12.77
C ARG A 129 -4.40 27.37 13.53
N ILE A 130 -3.29 27.35 12.81
CA ILE A 130 -1.94 27.30 13.37
C ILE A 130 -1.44 28.73 13.48
N TYR A 131 -1.00 29.11 14.68
CA TYR A 131 -0.44 30.43 14.96
C TYR A 131 1.07 30.45 14.82
N ASP A 132 1.75 29.41 15.33
CA ASP A 132 3.21 29.34 15.42
C ASP A 132 3.71 27.88 15.44
N TYR A 133 4.99 27.66 15.16
CA TYR A 133 5.69 26.40 15.43
C TYR A 133 7.16 26.69 15.78
N PHE A 134 7.74 25.90 16.68
CA PHE A 134 9.15 26.05 17.08
C PHE A 134 9.74 24.74 17.60
N GLU A 135 11.06 24.67 17.65
CA GLU A 135 11.80 23.57 18.28
C GLU A 135 12.34 24.02 19.64
N GLN A 136 12.22 23.15 20.65
CA GLN A 136 12.76 23.36 21.99
C GLN A 136 12.83 22.01 22.72
N ASN A 137 13.72 21.87 23.70
CA ASN A 137 13.80 20.68 24.57
C ASN A 137 13.99 19.33 23.81
N GLY A 138 14.60 19.35 22.62
CA GLY A 138 14.78 18.18 21.76
C GLY A 138 13.56 17.79 20.90
N THR A 139 12.46 18.57 20.91
CA THR A 139 11.25 18.28 20.12
C THR A 139 10.60 19.51 19.50
N VAL A 140 9.53 19.31 18.71
CA VAL A 140 8.74 20.32 18.02
C VAL A 140 7.46 20.62 18.79
N TYR A 141 7.14 21.91 18.87
CA TYR A 141 5.85 22.41 19.33
C TYR A 141 5.11 23.10 18.20
N VAL A 142 3.80 22.87 18.11
CA VAL A 142 2.89 23.56 17.18
C VAL A 142 1.77 24.22 17.98
N ILE A 143 1.62 25.53 17.81
CA ILE A 143 0.69 26.36 18.57
C ILE A 143 -0.57 26.60 17.74
N THR A 144 -1.73 26.21 18.27
CA THR A 144 -2.99 26.20 17.53
C THR A 144 -4.15 26.83 18.28
N GLU A 145 -5.23 27.12 17.55
CA GLU A 145 -6.52 27.51 18.11
C GLU A 145 -7.02 26.48 19.14
N TYR A 146 -7.41 26.95 20.33
CA TYR A 146 -8.00 26.07 21.34
C TYR A 146 -9.42 25.66 20.95
N SER A 147 -9.70 24.35 20.95
CA SER A 147 -11.04 23.80 20.74
C SER A 147 -11.46 22.93 21.93
N GLU A 148 -12.66 23.15 22.46
CA GLU A 148 -13.26 22.28 23.51
C GLU A 148 -13.32 20.80 23.09
N ASN A 149 -13.33 20.55 21.78
CA ASN A 149 -13.34 19.20 21.22
C ASN A 149 -12.09 18.39 21.61
N TYR A 150 -10.93 19.01 21.89
CA TYR A 150 -9.70 18.27 22.23
C TYR A 150 -9.90 17.27 23.39
N ARG A 151 -10.70 17.62 24.40
CA ARG A 151 -11.01 16.77 25.57
C ARG A 151 -11.95 15.61 25.26
N ARG A 152 -12.76 15.68 24.19
CA ARG A 152 -13.75 14.63 23.85
C ARG A 152 -13.05 13.47 23.14
N LYS A 153 -12.88 12.33 23.84
CA LYS A 153 -12.12 11.16 23.34
C LYS A 153 -12.53 10.74 21.92
N ASP A 154 -13.83 10.84 21.58
CA ASP A 154 -14.43 10.05 20.50
C ASP A 154 -14.56 10.71 19.12
N VAL A 155 -14.49 12.05 18.98
CA VAL A 155 -14.94 12.75 17.74
C VAL A 155 -13.93 13.73 17.11
N ALA A 156 -13.09 14.40 17.90
CA ALA A 156 -12.47 15.66 17.50
C ALA A 156 -11.41 15.58 16.38
N THR A 157 -10.35 14.81 16.59
CA THR A 157 -9.12 14.94 15.78
C THR A 157 -9.28 14.36 14.37
N ARG A 158 -10.12 13.33 14.20
CA ARG A 158 -10.36 12.68 12.89
C ARG A 158 -11.01 13.60 11.87
N MET A 159 -11.92 14.50 12.25
CA MET A 159 -12.60 15.37 11.28
C MET A 159 -11.66 16.42 10.69
N LEU A 160 -10.78 16.99 11.53
CA LEU A 160 -9.81 18.00 11.12
C LEU A 160 -8.70 17.41 10.24
N TYR A 161 -8.11 16.28 10.65
CA TYR A 161 -7.09 15.61 9.84
C TYR A 161 -7.66 15.04 8.53
N ARG A 162 -8.90 14.51 8.49
CA ARG A 162 -9.50 14.03 7.24
C ARG A 162 -9.67 15.11 6.18
N THR A 163 -9.98 16.34 6.58
CA THR A 163 -10.05 17.47 5.65
C THR A 163 -8.66 17.74 5.06
N ALA A 164 -7.62 17.82 5.89
CA ALA A 164 -6.24 17.95 5.44
C ALA A 164 -5.75 16.79 4.56
N GLU A 165 -6.10 15.54 4.88
CA GLU A 165 -5.81 14.35 4.05
C GLU A 165 -6.45 14.43 2.66
N LYS A 166 -7.70 14.93 2.56
CA LYS A 166 -8.35 15.18 1.27
C LYS A 166 -7.56 16.20 0.44
N TYR A 167 -7.10 17.30 1.06
CA TYR A 167 -6.22 18.28 0.40
C TYR A 167 -4.88 17.68 -0.03
N LYS A 168 -4.21 16.88 0.83
CA LYS A 168 -2.98 16.16 0.47
C LYS A 168 -3.17 15.22 -0.72
N LYS A 169 -4.29 14.49 -0.79
CA LYS A 169 -4.62 13.62 -1.93
C LYS A 169 -4.85 14.39 -3.23
N GLY A 170 -5.53 15.54 -3.18
CA GLY A 170 -5.70 16.41 -4.36
C GLY A 170 -4.37 16.86 -4.98
N LYS A 171 -3.36 17.15 -4.13
CA LYS A 171 -2.02 17.58 -4.55
C LYS A 171 -1.21 16.48 -5.26
N TYR A 172 -1.38 15.22 -4.88
CA TYR A 172 -0.68 14.09 -5.51
C TYR A 172 -1.21 13.76 -6.92
N ILE A 173 -2.49 14.00 -7.17
CA ILE A 173 -3.12 13.76 -8.49
C ILE A 173 -2.56 14.72 -9.55
N GLY A 174 -2.21 15.96 -9.19
CA GLY A 174 -1.67 16.95 -10.13
C GLY A 174 -0.22 16.71 -10.60
N ARG A 175 0.59 15.93 -9.87
CA ARG A 175 2.02 15.71 -10.21
C ARG A 175 2.31 14.48 -11.06
N THR A 176 1.42 13.49 -11.09
CA THR A 176 1.64 12.26 -11.86
C THR A 176 1.25 12.39 -13.33
N VAL A 177 0.22 13.18 -13.66
CA VAL A 177 -0.29 13.33 -15.03
C VAL A 177 0.78 13.91 -15.97
N PHE A 178 1.47 14.99 -15.57
CA PHE A 178 2.55 15.61 -16.35
C PHE A 178 3.75 14.68 -16.63
N GLY A 179 4.04 13.73 -15.72
CA GLY A 179 5.14 12.79 -15.90
C GLY A 179 4.82 11.70 -16.93
N VAL A 180 3.58 11.21 -16.94
CA VAL A 180 3.14 10.13 -17.84
C VAL A 180 3.03 10.62 -19.29
N GLU A 181 2.53 11.83 -19.53
CA GLU A 181 2.46 12.38 -20.90
C GLU A 181 3.85 12.54 -21.53
N LEU A 182 4.83 13.03 -20.77
CA LEU A 182 6.21 13.17 -21.25
C LEU A 182 6.87 11.81 -21.54
N THR A 183 6.61 10.77 -20.76
CA THR A 183 7.16 9.43 -21.05
C THR A 183 6.50 8.79 -22.28
N VAL A 184 5.19 8.97 -22.48
CA VAL A 184 4.49 8.51 -23.69
C VAL A 184 5.03 9.24 -24.93
N LEU A 185 5.18 10.57 -24.87
CA LEU A 185 5.74 11.35 -25.97
C LEU A 185 7.20 10.97 -26.29
N ALA A 186 8.02 10.69 -25.28
CA ALA A 186 9.39 10.20 -25.48
C ALA A 186 9.42 8.82 -26.16
N ILE A 187 8.55 7.89 -25.76
CA ILE A 187 8.42 6.56 -26.39
C ILE A 187 7.98 6.72 -27.86
N VAL A 188 6.99 7.56 -28.14
CA VAL A 188 6.53 7.85 -29.51
C VAL A 188 7.65 8.47 -30.37
N MET A 189 8.44 9.40 -29.82
CA MET A 189 9.60 9.96 -30.55
C MET A 189 10.69 8.91 -30.80
N VAL A 190 10.99 8.02 -29.85
CA VAL A 190 11.96 6.92 -30.05
C VAL A 190 11.47 5.97 -31.14
N TYR A 191 10.18 5.62 -31.16
CA TYR A 191 9.59 4.80 -32.23
C TYR A 191 9.63 5.53 -33.59
N ALA A 192 9.29 6.82 -33.64
CA ALA A 192 9.37 7.62 -34.86
C ALA A 192 10.80 7.66 -35.41
N LEU A 193 11.80 7.90 -34.56
CA LEU A 193 13.22 7.87 -34.94
C LEU A 193 13.68 6.47 -35.40
N PHE A 194 13.19 5.40 -34.77
CA PHE A 194 13.50 4.02 -35.18
C PHE A 194 12.89 3.65 -36.54
N MET A 195 11.68 4.14 -36.82
CA MET A 195 10.99 3.97 -38.10
C MET A 195 11.63 4.83 -39.21
N TRP A 196 12.08 6.05 -38.91
CA TRP A 196 12.76 6.92 -39.88
C TRP A 196 14.17 6.44 -40.23
N ARG A 197 14.85 5.77 -39.29
CA ARG A 197 16.24 5.32 -39.40
C ARG A 197 16.40 3.97 -40.11
N LYS A 198 15.30 3.27 -40.45
CA LYS A 198 15.33 2.11 -41.35
C LYS A 198 14.95 2.55 -42.77
N PRO A 199 15.87 2.53 -43.75
CA PRO A 199 15.49 2.78 -45.13
C PRO A 199 14.53 1.68 -45.59
N TYR A 200 13.44 2.07 -46.26
CA TYR A 200 12.45 1.18 -46.87
C TYR A 200 13.02 0.49 -48.13
N ALA A 201 14.12 -0.24 -47.96
CA ALA A 201 14.87 -0.92 -49.03
C ALA A 201 14.89 -2.46 -48.87
N PHE A 202 14.19 -3.01 -47.87
CA PHE A 202 14.13 -4.46 -47.62
C PHE A 202 12.92 -5.16 -48.27
N PHE A 203 11.99 -4.39 -48.85
CA PHE A 203 10.82 -4.92 -49.59
C PHE A 203 10.87 -4.57 -51.09
N ALA A 204 12.06 -4.69 -51.68
CA ALA A 204 12.27 -4.59 -53.13
C ALA A 204 12.83 -5.91 -53.67
N ALA A 205 12.24 -6.40 -54.77
CA ALA A 205 12.67 -7.55 -55.57
C ALA A 205 12.57 -8.97 -54.97
N LYS A 206 11.33 -9.43 -54.73
CA LYS A 206 10.86 -10.67 -55.39
C LYS A 206 9.61 -10.33 -56.19
N GLY A 207 9.73 -10.35 -57.53
CA GLY A 207 8.59 -10.10 -58.42
C GLY A 207 7.61 -11.26 -58.35
N ILE A 208 6.32 -10.95 -58.34
CA ILE A 208 5.26 -11.96 -58.43
C ILE A 208 5.21 -12.46 -59.88
N THR A 209 5.72 -13.67 -60.11
CA THR A 209 5.56 -14.38 -61.38
C THR A 209 4.27 -15.19 -61.35
N TYR A 210 3.40 -14.96 -62.32
CA TYR A 210 2.19 -15.74 -62.55
C TYR A 210 2.52 -16.91 -63.46
N GLN A 211 2.03 -18.11 -63.13
CA GLN A 211 2.13 -19.30 -63.97
C GLN A 211 0.76 -20.00 -64.01
N SER A 212 0.57 -20.96 -64.92
CA SER A 212 -0.70 -21.69 -65.04
C SER A 212 -0.68 -22.95 -64.18
N MET A 213 -1.76 -23.20 -63.45
CA MET A 213 -1.92 -24.41 -62.64
C MET A 213 -2.04 -25.67 -63.52
N PRO A 214 -1.18 -26.69 -63.34
CA PRO A 214 -1.31 -27.96 -64.07
C PRO A 214 -2.50 -28.80 -63.59
N ASP A 215 -2.93 -29.76 -64.41
CA ASP A 215 -3.85 -30.84 -63.99
C ASP A 215 -3.05 -31.97 -63.36
N ILE A 216 -3.27 -32.19 -62.07
CA ILE A 216 -2.58 -33.22 -61.26
C ILE A 216 -3.55 -34.30 -60.78
N ILE A 217 -4.80 -34.29 -61.24
CA ILE A 217 -5.82 -35.27 -60.82
C ILE A 217 -5.49 -36.63 -61.43
N GLY A 218 -5.40 -37.66 -60.59
CA GLY A 218 -5.08 -39.03 -61.01
C GLY A 218 -3.57 -39.34 -61.13
N GLU A 219 -2.69 -38.37 -60.88
CA GLU A 219 -1.24 -38.58 -60.75
C GLU A 219 -0.87 -39.17 -59.38
N GLN A 220 0.35 -39.70 -59.26
CA GLN A 220 0.92 -40.03 -57.94
C GLN A 220 1.35 -38.77 -57.19
N TYR A 221 1.05 -38.73 -55.89
CA TYR A 221 1.34 -37.57 -55.04
C TYR A 221 2.80 -37.09 -55.10
N GLU A 222 3.79 -37.99 -55.07
CA GLU A 222 5.22 -37.59 -55.09
C GLU A 222 5.66 -36.99 -56.44
N GLN A 223 5.05 -37.38 -57.56
CA GLN A 223 5.33 -36.78 -58.87
C GLN A 223 4.76 -35.35 -58.92
N ALA A 224 3.46 -35.22 -58.70
CA ALA A 224 2.78 -33.93 -58.70
C ALA A 224 3.39 -32.95 -57.69
N LYS A 225 3.81 -33.43 -56.51
CA LYS A 225 4.53 -32.63 -55.52
C LYS A 225 5.81 -32.03 -56.08
N GLY A 226 6.64 -32.84 -56.75
CA GLY A 226 7.88 -32.37 -57.37
C GLY A 226 7.67 -31.40 -58.54
N GLU A 227 6.47 -31.36 -59.14
CA GLU A 227 6.10 -30.38 -60.17
C GLU A 227 5.61 -29.07 -59.54
N LEU A 228 4.69 -29.14 -58.57
CA LEU A 228 4.20 -27.97 -57.83
C LEU A 228 5.31 -27.25 -57.04
N GLU A 229 6.28 -27.98 -56.46
CA GLU A 229 7.43 -27.38 -55.78
C GLU A 229 8.34 -26.60 -56.75
N LYS A 230 8.51 -27.05 -58.01
CA LYS A 230 9.26 -26.32 -59.05
C LYS A 230 8.57 -25.02 -59.46
N LEU A 231 7.23 -25.00 -59.42
CA LEU A 231 6.42 -23.78 -59.62
C LEU A 231 6.48 -22.84 -58.39
N GLY A 232 7.16 -23.24 -57.31
CA GLY A 232 7.36 -22.45 -56.10
C GLY A 232 6.10 -22.35 -55.23
N LEU A 233 5.20 -23.33 -55.33
CA LEU A 233 3.97 -23.42 -54.53
C LEU A 233 4.23 -24.09 -53.18
N GLN A 234 3.39 -23.80 -52.20
CA GLN A 234 3.34 -24.54 -50.94
C GLN A 234 2.23 -25.58 -51.00
N ILE A 235 2.50 -26.81 -50.58
CA ILE A 235 1.58 -27.94 -50.79
C ILE A 235 1.09 -28.44 -49.44
N GLN A 236 -0.23 -28.56 -49.31
CA GLN A 236 -0.88 -29.11 -48.13
C GLN A 236 -1.58 -30.42 -48.49
N LYS A 237 -1.04 -31.55 -48.03
CA LYS A 237 -1.65 -32.87 -48.22
C LYS A 237 -2.80 -33.07 -47.22
N GLU A 238 -3.96 -33.43 -47.75
CA GLU A 238 -5.07 -34.04 -46.99
C GLU A 238 -5.22 -35.50 -47.43
N SER A 239 -5.51 -36.42 -46.51
CA SER A 239 -5.88 -37.79 -46.85
C SER A 239 -7.40 -37.94 -46.98
N TYR A 240 -7.83 -38.79 -47.91
CA TYR A 240 -9.23 -39.11 -48.15
C TYR A 240 -9.41 -40.61 -48.30
N ILE A 241 -10.21 -41.21 -47.41
CA ILE A 241 -10.44 -42.66 -47.40
C ILE A 241 -11.46 -42.99 -48.50
N THR A 242 -11.07 -43.83 -49.46
CA THR A 242 -11.96 -44.27 -50.53
C THR A 242 -11.62 -45.67 -51.02
N GLU A 243 -12.65 -46.48 -51.25
CA GLU A 243 -12.53 -47.87 -51.73
C GLU A 243 -12.34 -47.95 -53.26
N ASN A 244 -12.58 -46.85 -53.98
CA ASN A 244 -12.79 -46.85 -55.43
C ASN A 244 -11.68 -46.14 -56.24
N VAL A 245 -10.57 -45.78 -55.59
CA VAL A 245 -9.39 -45.16 -56.22
C VAL A 245 -8.12 -45.84 -55.72
N SER A 246 -7.15 -46.09 -56.60
CA SER A 246 -5.86 -46.68 -56.20
C SER A 246 -5.10 -45.77 -55.23
N VAL A 247 -4.63 -46.36 -54.13
CA VAL A 247 -3.89 -45.68 -53.05
C VAL A 247 -2.73 -44.82 -53.57
N GLY A 248 -2.54 -43.64 -52.98
CA GLY A 248 -1.46 -42.72 -53.31
C GLY A 248 -1.70 -41.81 -54.51
N LYS A 249 -2.86 -41.92 -55.17
CA LYS A 249 -3.28 -40.99 -56.23
C LYS A 249 -4.00 -39.76 -55.69
N ILE A 250 -3.85 -38.65 -56.40
CA ILE A 250 -4.57 -37.41 -56.17
C ILE A 250 -6.01 -37.53 -56.68
N VAL A 251 -6.98 -37.27 -55.79
CA VAL A 251 -8.42 -37.29 -56.08
C VAL A 251 -8.95 -35.87 -56.35
N MET A 252 -8.31 -34.85 -55.76
CA MET A 252 -8.77 -33.46 -55.84
C MET A 252 -7.60 -32.49 -55.67
N GLN A 253 -7.58 -31.45 -56.51
CA GLN A 253 -6.77 -30.23 -56.33
C GLN A 253 -7.67 -29.05 -55.96
N SER A 254 -7.18 -28.12 -55.12
CA SER A 254 -7.97 -26.97 -54.66
C SER A 254 -8.04 -25.79 -55.63
N ILE A 255 -7.12 -25.70 -56.58
CA ILE A 255 -7.06 -24.68 -57.64
C ILE A 255 -7.32 -25.39 -58.97
N SER A 256 -8.14 -24.81 -59.84
CA SER A 256 -8.52 -25.46 -61.09
C SER A 256 -7.38 -25.47 -62.12
N CYS A 257 -7.36 -26.46 -63.02
CA CYS A 257 -6.39 -26.50 -64.12
C CYS A 257 -6.55 -25.27 -65.02
N GLY A 258 -5.45 -24.65 -65.41
CA GLY A 258 -5.42 -23.44 -66.24
C GLY A 258 -5.53 -22.11 -65.47
N GLU A 259 -5.75 -22.15 -64.15
CA GLU A 259 -5.92 -20.96 -63.31
C GLU A 259 -4.56 -20.31 -62.99
N GLU A 260 -4.52 -18.97 -62.92
CA GLU A 260 -3.27 -18.23 -62.66
C GLU A 260 -2.86 -18.33 -61.19
N ILE A 261 -1.70 -18.94 -60.95
CA ILE A 261 -1.12 -19.16 -59.62
C ILE A 261 0.08 -18.24 -59.36
N GLN A 262 0.17 -17.71 -58.14
CA GLN A 262 1.29 -16.89 -57.69
C GLN A 262 2.34 -17.75 -56.96
N SER A 263 3.63 -17.47 -57.20
CA SER A 263 4.71 -18.13 -56.44
C SER A 263 4.56 -17.87 -54.93
N GLY A 264 4.56 -18.95 -54.13
CA GLY A 264 4.29 -18.94 -52.69
C GLY A 264 2.84 -19.21 -52.30
N GLN A 265 1.90 -19.36 -53.24
CA GLN A 265 0.51 -19.72 -52.96
C GLN A 265 0.37 -21.16 -52.44
N VAL A 266 -0.58 -21.39 -51.52
CA VAL A 266 -0.85 -22.72 -50.95
C VAL A 266 -1.85 -23.48 -51.81
N VAL A 267 -1.52 -24.71 -52.20
CA VAL A 267 -2.41 -25.66 -52.89
C VAL A 267 -2.71 -26.83 -51.97
N VAL A 268 -4.00 -27.06 -51.70
CA VAL A 268 -4.46 -28.24 -50.97
C VAL A 268 -4.71 -29.38 -51.96
N VAL A 269 -4.19 -30.56 -51.64
CA VAL A 269 -4.24 -31.75 -52.49
C VAL A 269 -4.75 -32.93 -51.68
N ARG A 270 -5.81 -33.60 -52.15
CA ARG A 270 -6.38 -34.79 -51.49
C ARG A 270 -5.87 -36.09 -52.12
N VAL A 271 -5.32 -36.97 -51.29
CA VAL A 271 -4.73 -38.25 -51.71
C VAL A 271 -5.56 -39.42 -51.18
N ALA A 272 -5.82 -40.41 -52.03
CA ALA A 272 -6.55 -41.62 -51.67
C ALA A 272 -5.74 -42.54 -50.73
N GLU A 273 -6.33 -42.91 -49.60
CA GLU A 273 -5.79 -43.88 -48.63
C GLU A 273 -6.82 -44.98 -48.34
N GLN A 274 -6.37 -46.18 -47.98
CA GLN A 274 -7.24 -47.32 -47.65
C GLN A 274 -7.55 -47.39 -46.15
N PRO A 275 -8.73 -47.90 -45.74
CA PRO A 275 -9.04 -48.10 -44.33
C PRO A 275 -8.18 -49.22 -43.72
N GLU A 276 -7.66 -49.00 -42.50
CA GLU A 276 -6.93 -50.03 -41.75
C GLU A 276 -7.88 -51.15 -41.29
N VAL A 277 -7.55 -52.40 -41.61
CA VAL A 277 -8.32 -53.58 -41.18
C VAL A 277 -7.77 -54.09 -39.84
N THR A 278 -8.57 -53.98 -38.78
CA THR A 278 -8.24 -54.52 -37.45
C THR A 278 -8.74 -55.96 -37.32
N THR A 279 -7.83 -56.91 -37.05
CA THR A 279 -8.18 -58.31 -36.81
C THR A 279 -8.25 -58.58 -35.30
N GLU A 280 -9.41 -59.03 -34.80
CA GLU A 280 -9.59 -59.47 -33.42
C GLU A 280 -9.12 -60.94 -33.24
N GLU A 281 -8.51 -61.25 -32.11
CA GLU A 281 -8.32 -62.64 -31.65
C GLU A 281 -8.75 -62.77 -30.18
N ILE A 282 -9.48 -63.84 -29.87
CA ILE A 282 -10.16 -64.08 -28.59
C ILE A 282 -9.46 -65.23 -27.85
N THR A 283 -9.24 -65.11 -26.54
CA THR A 283 -9.36 -66.27 -25.62
C THR A 283 -9.54 -65.87 -24.14
N THR A 284 -10.16 -66.79 -23.40
CA THR A 284 -10.61 -66.80 -21.98
C THR A 284 -9.43 -66.76 -20.96
N GLU A 285 -9.59 -66.60 -19.63
CA GLU A 285 -10.65 -67.08 -18.72
C GLU A 285 -10.65 -66.43 -17.30
N GLU A 286 -11.79 -66.55 -16.59
CA GLU A 286 -12.02 -66.58 -15.12
C GLU A 286 -11.89 -65.35 -14.15
N GLU A 287 -12.51 -65.51 -12.95
CA GLU A 287 -12.88 -64.45 -11.98
C GLU A 287 -12.00 -64.44 -10.68
N LYS A 288 -12.27 -63.84 -9.50
CA LYS A 288 -13.40 -63.13 -8.83
C LYS A 288 -12.82 -62.10 -7.79
N PRO A 289 -13.51 -61.41 -6.84
CA PRO A 289 -13.46 -59.93 -6.85
C PRO A 289 -13.16 -59.18 -5.52
N VAL A 290 -12.92 -57.86 -5.67
CA VAL A 290 -13.17 -56.74 -4.71
C VAL A 290 -12.43 -56.67 -3.37
N LYS A 291 -11.68 -55.57 -3.20
CA LYS A 291 -11.59 -54.76 -1.95
C LYS A 291 -11.33 -53.29 -2.30
N THR A 292 -12.16 -52.38 -1.80
CA THR A 292 -12.06 -50.93 -2.07
C THR A 292 -11.72 -50.17 -0.80
N THR A 293 -10.61 -49.43 -0.79
CA THR A 293 -10.18 -48.61 0.36
C THR A 293 -10.52 -47.13 0.12
N ARG A 294 -11.26 -46.51 1.05
CA ARG A 294 -11.82 -45.15 0.89
C ARG A 294 -10.87 -44.09 1.44
N LYS A 295 -10.59 -43.03 0.67
CA LYS A 295 -9.77 -41.89 1.11
C LYS A 295 -10.53 -40.97 2.08
N THR A 296 -9.80 -40.40 3.04
CA THR A 296 -10.27 -39.41 4.00
C THR A 296 -10.25 -37.99 3.42
N GLN A 297 -11.35 -37.25 3.54
CA GLN A 297 -11.36 -35.78 3.58
C GLN A 297 -12.28 -35.33 4.71
N LYS A 298 -11.97 -34.18 5.34
CA LYS A 298 -12.46 -33.82 6.69
C LYS A 298 -13.11 -32.42 6.70
N ALA A 299 -14.07 -32.28 7.62
CA ALA A 299 -14.60 -31.05 8.20
C ALA A 299 -15.54 -30.16 7.35
N VAL A 300 -16.82 -30.11 7.76
CA VAL A 300 -17.65 -28.90 7.87
C VAL A 300 -18.71 -29.10 8.98
N LYS A 301 -19.03 -28.03 9.74
CA LYS A 301 -20.25 -27.74 10.56
C LYS A 301 -20.45 -28.32 11.99
N SER A 302 -20.57 -27.37 12.94
CA SER A 302 -21.65 -27.15 13.97
C SER A 302 -21.98 -28.27 14.99
N SER A 303 -22.43 -28.02 16.23
CA SER A 303 -23.16 -26.88 16.82
C SER A 303 -23.08 -26.84 18.38
N THR A 304 -23.67 -25.80 19.00
CA THR A 304 -24.36 -25.70 20.33
C THR A 304 -24.37 -26.91 21.31
N THR A 305 -24.40 -26.81 22.66
CA THR A 305 -24.95 -25.77 23.58
C THR A 305 -24.56 -25.97 25.07
N GLU A 306 -24.74 -24.92 25.90
CA GLU A 306 -25.14 -24.89 27.34
C GLU A 306 -24.29 -25.41 28.54
N LYS A 307 -24.18 -24.50 29.54
CA LYS A 307 -24.39 -24.62 31.01
C LYS A 307 -23.34 -25.23 32.00
N ALA A 308 -22.80 -24.30 32.81
CA ALA A 308 -23.02 -24.17 34.27
C ALA A 308 -22.00 -24.70 35.31
N THR A 309 -21.78 -23.83 36.34
CA THR A 309 -21.28 -24.12 37.72
C THR A 309 -19.82 -24.64 37.88
N GLU A 310 -19.05 -24.37 38.96
CA GLU A 310 -19.31 -23.69 40.24
C GLU A 310 -18.03 -23.06 40.88
N LYS A 311 -18.22 -22.38 42.03
CA LYS A 311 -17.27 -21.70 42.95
C LYS A 311 -15.88 -22.36 43.19
N LYS A 312 -14.87 -21.54 43.51
CA LYS A 312 -14.25 -21.49 44.87
C LYS A 312 -13.37 -20.25 45.13
N GLN A 313 -13.23 -19.90 46.40
CA GLN A 313 -12.50 -18.72 46.94
C GLN A 313 -11.14 -19.11 47.57
N ALA A 314 -10.42 -18.08 48.04
CA ALA A 314 -9.20 -18.09 48.87
C ALA A 314 -7.88 -18.38 48.11
N LYS A 315 -6.73 -17.82 48.52
CA LYS A 315 -6.35 -17.35 49.87
C LYS A 315 -5.32 -16.21 49.84
N GLU A 316 -5.25 -15.43 50.92
CA GLU A 316 -4.38 -14.26 51.07
C GLU A 316 -2.93 -14.55 51.52
N SER A 317 -2.03 -13.64 51.11
CA SER A 317 -0.96 -13.01 51.91
C SER A 317 0.40 -13.68 52.13
N LYS A 318 1.40 -12.78 52.31
CA LYS A 318 2.73 -12.94 52.96
C LYS A 318 3.83 -13.67 52.13
N LYS A 319 5.10 -13.23 52.13
CA LYS A 319 5.77 -12.06 52.76
C LYS A 319 7.13 -11.78 52.07
N SER A 320 7.54 -10.50 52.06
CA SER A 320 8.91 -9.94 52.10
C SER A 320 10.03 -10.40 51.12
N SER A 321 10.73 -9.37 50.63
CA SER A 321 12.20 -9.25 50.48
C SER A 321 12.96 -10.25 49.60
N ASN A 322 13.59 -9.72 48.55
CA ASN A 322 15.01 -9.38 48.73
C ASN A 322 15.42 -8.18 47.86
N GLU A 323 16.31 -7.35 48.39
CA GLU A 323 17.02 -6.34 47.61
C GLU A 323 18.12 -7.04 46.80
N LYS A 324 18.32 -6.65 45.54
CA LYS A 324 19.68 -6.66 44.99
C LYS A 324 19.87 -5.54 43.98
N LYS A 325 20.65 -4.55 44.43
CA LYS A 325 21.12 -3.41 43.66
C LYS A 325 22.15 -3.90 42.64
N THR A 326 21.94 -3.63 41.36
CA THR A 326 22.95 -3.69 40.31
C THR A 326 22.93 -2.38 39.56
N GLU A 327 23.89 -1.51 39.87
CA GLU A 327 24.14 -0.29 39.09
C GLU A 327 24.68 -0.71 37.72
N ALA A 328 23.92 -0.40 36.67
CA ALA A 328 24.40 -0.38 35.30
C ALA A 328 24.54 1.09 34.90
N THR A 329 25.79 1.52 34.69
CA THR A 329 26.10 2.86 34.18
C THR A 329 25.72 2.94 32.72
N THR A 330 24.63 3.66 32.41
CA THR A 330 24.30 4.05 31.03
C THR A 330 24.88 5.44 30.78
N GLU A 331 25.80 5.55 29.83
CA GLU A 331 26.31 6.85 29.38
C GLU A 331 25.20 7.61 28.64
N VAL A 332 24.81 8.76 29.20
CA VAL A 332 23.87 9.68 28.54
C VAL A 332 24.66 10.56 27.59
N ILE A 333 24.58 10.28 26.29
CA ILE A 333 25.14 11.15 25.27
C ILE A 333 24.17 12.33 25.07
N VAL A 334 24.55 13.49 25.61
CA VAL A 334 23.88 14.76 25.32
C VAL A 334 24.32 15.21 23.93
N ILE A 335 23.35 15.37 23.02
CA ILE A 335 23.58 16.04 21.74
C ILE A 335 23.33 17.53 21.98
N GLU A 336 24.38 18.34 21.91
CA GLU A 336 24.30 19.80 21.79
C GLU A 336 24.15 20.20 20.31
N ASP A 337 23.55 21.37 20.05
CA ASP A 337 23.11 21.87 18.73
C ASP A 337 24.26 22.24 17.76
#